data_AF-A0A2P0ZX37-F1
#
_entry.id   AF-A0A2P0ZX37-F1
#
_cell.length_a   1.000
_cell.length_b   1.000
_cell.length_c   1.000
_cell.angle_alpha   90.00
_cell.angle_beta   90.00
_cell.angle_gamma   90.00
#
_symmetry.space_group_name_H-M   'P 1'
#
loop_
_entity.id
_entity.type
_entity.pdbx_description
1 polymer ?
#
loop_
_entity_poly.entity_id
_entity_poly.type
_entity_poly.pdbx_seq_one_letter_code
_entity_poly.pdbx_strand_id
1 'polypeptide(L)'
;LAAALKENYTVDKLYELTKIDRWFLEKFKNIIDYYKTLESIDSASITFEILKNAKQIGFSDKQIAAAIKSTELAVRKLREEFKITPFVKQIDTVAAEWPATTNYLYLTYNGCTHDLNFSGDFIMVLGSGVYRIGSSVEFDWCAVGC
;
A
#
# COMPACT_ATOMS: atom_id res chain seq x y z
N LEU A 1 -16.74 9.63 3.49
CA LEU A 1 -16.87 8.22 3.06
C LEU A 1 -16.40 7.24 4.12
N ALA A 2 -15.10 7.23 4.49
CA ALA A 2 -14.56 6.30 5.49
C ALA A 2 -15.31 6.34 6.84
N ALA A 3 -15.56 7.54 7.39
CA ALA A 3 -16.34 7.70 8.61
C ALA A 3 -17.77 7.14 8.49
N ALA A 4 -18.47 7.44 7.40
CA ALA A 4 -19.82 6.93 7.15
C ALA A 4 -19.86 5.39 7.02
N LEU A 5 -18.87 4.79 6.38
CA LEU A 5 -18.70 3.33 6.35
C LEU A 5 -18.39 2.76 7.75
N LYS A 6 -17.62 3.49 8.57
CA LYS A 6 -17.37 3.10 9.97
C LYS A 6 -18.67 3.12 10.79
N GLU A 7 -19.54 4.10 10.54
CA GLU A 7 -20.90 4.23 11.10
C GLU A 7 -21.95 3.33 10.43
N ASN A 8 -21.54 2.35 9.62
CA ASN A 8 -22.40 1.34 8.99
C ASN A 8 -23.44 1.90 7.99
N TYR A 9 -23.14 3.01 7.32
CA TYR A 9 -23.93 3.42 6.14
C TYR A 9 -23.83 2.34 5.06
N THR A 10 -24.95 2.05 4.40
CA THR A 10 -24.97 1.09 3.28
C THR A 10 -24.30 1.67 2.04
N VAL A 11 -23.75 0.80 1.20
CA VAL A 11 -23.15 1.18 -0.09
C VAL A 11 -24.17 1.89 -0.97
N ASP A 12 -25.43 1.44 -1.01
CA ASP A 12 -26.50 2.10 -1.75
C ASP A 12 -26.76 3.53 -1.26
N LYS A 13 -26.80 3.75 0.06
CA LYS A 13 -26.98 5.09 0.61
C LYS A 13 -25.83 6.02 0.22
N LEU A 14 -24.59 5.51 0.24
CA LEU A 14 -23.42 6.29 -0.17
C LEU A 14 -23.39 6.56 -1.67
N TYR A 15 -23.82 5.60 -2.48
CA TYR A 15 -23.99 5.80 -3.92
C TYR A 15 -24.99 6.93 -4.18
N GLU A 16 -26.14 6.95 -3.50
CA GLU A 16 -27.13 8.00 -3.72
C GLU A 16 -26.62 9.40 -3.34
N LEU A 17 -25.80 9.50 -2.29
CA LEU A 17 -25.26 10.77 -1.81
C LEU A 17 -24.06 11.29 -2.61
N THR A 18 -23.23 10.39 -3.16
CA THR A 18 -21.93 10.77 -3.75
C THR A 18 -21.81 10.50 -5.25
N LYS A 19 -22.69 9.62 -5.77
CA LYS A 19 -22.66 9.10 -7.15
C LYS A 19 -21.34 8.39 -7.53
N ILE A 20 -20.51 8.03 -6.53
CA ILE A 20 -19.36 7.15 -6.72
C ILE A 20 -19.87 5.74 -6.98
N ASP A 21 -19.38 5.09 -8.02
CA ASP A 21 -19.81 3.75 -8.38
C ASP A 21 -19.68 2.75 -7.22
N ARG A 22 -20.68 1.86 -7.12
CA ARG A 22 -20.78 0.87 -6.05
C ARG A 22 -19.54 -0.01 -5.96
N TRP A 23 -18.91 -0.33 -7.09
CA TRP A 23 -17.68 -1.12 -7.13
C TRP A 23 -16.57 -0.50 -6.28
N PHE A 24 -16.34 0.82 -6.37
CA PHE A 24 -15.34 1.51 -5.56
C PHE A 24 -15.75 1.59 -4.09
N LEU A 25 -17.04 1.85 -3.83
CA LEU A 25 -17.57 1.91 -2.47
C LEU A 25 -17.44 0.56 -1.74
N GLU A 26 -17.64 -0.56 -2.44
CA GLU A 26 -17.37 -1.90 -1.89
C GLU A 26 -15.88 -2.10 -1.59
N LYS A 27 -14.96 -1.63 -2.45
CA LYS A 27 -13.52 -1.67 -2.14
C LYS A 27 -13.17 -0.85 -0.91
N PHE A 28 -13.76 0.34 -0.74
CA PHE A 28 -13.58 1.13 0.48
C PHE A 28 -14.16 0.42 1.70
N LYS A 29 -15.34 -0.19 1.56
CA LYS A 29 -15.96 -0.97 2.64
C LYS A 29 -15.06 -2.11 3.09
N ASN A 30 -14.47 -2.86 2.17
CA ASN A 30 -13.52 -3.94 2.50
C ASN A 30 -12.34 -3.44 3.34
N ILE A 31 -11.77 -2.29 2.99
CA ILE A 31 -10.66 -1.68 3.74
C ILE A 31 -11.12 -1.29 5.15
N ILE A 32 -12.30 -0.67 5.28
CA ILE A 32 -12.84 -0.22 6.57
C ILE A 32 -13.24 -1.40 7.46
N ASP A 33 -13.86 -2.43 6.91
CA ASP A 33 -14.24 -3.62 7.66
C ASP A 33 -12.99 -4.37 8.15
N TYR A 34 -11.93 -4.45 7.32
CA TYR A 34 -10.66 -5.01 7.75
C TYR A 34 -9.98 -4.16 8.84
N TYR A 35 -10.08 -2.83 8.75
CA TYR A 35 -9.61 -1.93 9.80
C TYR A 35 -10.31 -2.22 11.14
N LYS A 36 -11.63 -2.42 11.14
CA LYS A 36 -12.40 -2.81 12.34
C LYS A 36 -11.94 -4.18 12.87
N THR A 37 -11.66 -5.14 12.00
CA THR A 37 -11.10 -6.42 12.41
C THR A 37 -9.75 -6.24 13.11
N LEU A 38 -8.85 -5.42 12.57
CA LEU A 38 -7.57 -5.11 13.21
C LEU A 38 -7.74 -4.42 14.57
N GLU A 39 -8.69 -3.49 14.71
CA GLU A 39 -8.99 -2.84 16.00
C GLU A 39 -9.49 -3.83 17.08
N SER A 40 -10.05 -4.97 16.67
CA SER A 40 -10.54 -6.01 17.58
C SER A 40 -9.46 -7.01 18.04
N ILE A 41 -8.29 -6.97 17.42
CA ILE A 41 -7.19 -7.91 17.65
C ILE A 41 -6.22 -7.29 18.66
N ASP A 42 -5.78 -8.07 19.66
CA ASP A 42 -4.69 -7.63 20.53
C ASP A 42 -3.34 -7.80 19.82
N SER A 43 -2.42 -6.88 20.10
CA SER A 43 -1.07 -6.85 19.53
C SER A 43 -0.31 -8.18 19.64
N ALA A 44 -0.51 -8.93 20.73
CA ALA A 44 0.12 -10.23 20.94
C ALA A 44 -0.47 -11.38 20.10
N SER A 45 -1.64 -11.16 19.48
CA SER A 45 -2.41 -12.17 18.75
C SER A 45 -2.35 -12.01 17.22
N ILE A 46 -1.57 -11.04 16.72
CA ILE A 46 -1.44 -10.82 15.28
C ILE A 46 -0.68 -11.98 14.63
N THR A 47 -1.35 -12.67 13.70
CA THR A 47 -0.77 -13.82 13.00
C THR A 47 -0.13 -13.41 11.67
N PHE A 48 0.68 -14.30 11.12
CA PHE A 48 1.26 -14.17 9.78
C PHE A 48 0.19 -13.81 8.73
N GLU A 49 -0.93 -14.55 8.70
CA GLU A 49 -1.97 -14.36 7.68
C GLU A 49 -2.68 -13.03 7.83
N ILE A 50 -2.97 -12.60 9.05
CA ILE A 50 -3.59 -11.28 9.30
C ILE A 50 -2.67 -10.17 8.82
N LEU A 51 -1.38 -10.27 9.14
CA LEU A 51 -0.41 -9.26 8.74
C LEU A 51 -0.21 -9.25 7.23
N LYS A 52 -0.07 -10.42 6.59
CA LYS A 52 0.08 -10.56 5.14
C LYS A 52 -1.13 -9.99 4.39
N ASN A 53 -2.34 -10.37 4.80
CA ASN A 53 -3.58 -9.88 4.20
C ASN A 53 -3.72 -8.36 4.35
N ALA A 54 -3.38 -7.81 5.52
CA ALA A 54 -3.38 -6.35 5.75
C ALA A 54 -2.46 -5.62 4.75
N LYS A 55 -1.27 -6.17 4.50
CA LYS A 55 -0.32 -5.60 3.53
C LYS A 55 -0.81 -5.73 2.09
N GLN A 56 -1.44 -6.85 1.74
CA GLN A 56 -1.98 -7.09 0.39
C GLN A 56 -3.13 -6.17 0.02
N ILE A 57 -3.92 -5.72 0.99
CA ILE A 57 -4.99 -4.71 0.80
C ILE A 57 -4.49 -3.26 1.01
N GLY A 58 -3.19 -3.06 1.21
CA GLY A 58 -2.55 -1.75 1.16
C GLY A 58 -2.33 -1.03 2.50
N PHE A 59 -2.46 -1.71 3.65
CA PHE A 59 -2.19 -1.06 4.94
C PHE A 59 -0.70 -0.80 5.14
N SER A 60 -0.36 0.41 5.58
CA SER A 60 0.98 0.74 6.06
C SER A 60 1.24 0.16 7.46
N ASP A 61 2.52 -0.04 7.81
CA ASP A 61 2.90 -0.55 9.14
C ASP A 61 2.40 0.41 10.24
N LYS A 62 2.39 1.72 9.96
CA LYS A 62 1.81 2.77 10.81
C LYS A 62 0.30 2.60 11.05
N GLN A 63 -0.47 2.30 10.01
CA GLN A 63 -1.92 2.10 10.14
C GLN A 63 -2.25 0.86 10.96
N ILE A 64 -1.51 -0.24 10.72
CA ILE A 64 -1.66 -1.48 11.50
C ILE A 64 -1.31 -1.20 12.96
N ALA A 65 -0.16 -0.57 13.22
CA ALA A 65 0.29 -0.22 14.56
C ALA A 65 -0.75 0.61 15.32
N ALA A 66 -1.36 1.60 14.67
CA ALA A 66 -2.43 2.39 15.27
C ALA A 66 -3.66 1.55 15.63
N ALA A 67 -4.07 0.61 14.78
CA ALA A 67 -5.23 -0.24 15.02
C ALA A 67 -5.02 -1.22 16.19
N ILE A 68 -3.85 -1.87 16.27
CA ILE A 68 -3.52 -2.84 17.33
C ILE A 68 -2.85 -2.20 18.56
N LYS A 69 -2.85 -0.87 18.67
CA LYS A 69 -2.23 -0.10 19.78
C LYS A 69 -0.75 -0.44 20.03
N SER A 70 0.02 -0.57 18.96
CA SER A 70 1.45 -0.85 18.97
C SER A 70 2.25 0.30 18.32
N THR A 71 3.55 0.11 18.14
CA THR A 71 4.42 1.06 17.42
C THR A 71 4.69 0.59 15.99
N GLU A 72 4.89 1.53 15.08
CA GLU A 72 5.25 1.23 13.68
C GLU A 72 6.51 0.36 13.59
N LEU A 73 7.52 0.63 14.44
CA LEU A 73 8.75 -0.14 14.49
C LEU A 73 8.51 -1.58 14.94
N ALA A 74 7.63 -1.83 15.92
CA ALA A 74 7.31 -3.17 16.35
C ALA A 74 6.59 -3.97 15.26
N VAL A 75 5.61 -3.36 14.57
CA VAL A 75 4.92 -3.99 13.44
C VAL A 75 5.90 -4.29 12.31
N ARG A 76 6.81 -3.36 12.01
CA ARG A 76 7.85 -3.56 10.98
C ARG A 76 8.76 -4.74 11.32
N LYS A 77 9.26 -4.83 12.55
CA LYS A 77 10.12 -5.94 13.00
C LYS A 77 9.40 -7.27 12.87
N LEU A 78 8.17 -7.36 13.36
CA LEU A 78 7.37 -8.58 13.25
C LEU A 78 7.11 -8.97 11.79
N ARG A 79 6.85 -7.99 10.93
CA ARG A 79 6.68 -8.19 9.49
C ARG A 79 7.94 -8.76 8.84
N GLU A 80 9.11 -8.26 9.23
CA GLU A 80 10.42 -8.75 8.76
C GLU A 80 10.74 -10.16 9.31
N GLU A 81 10.42 -10.45 10.57
CA GLU A 81 10.55 -11.79 11.17
C GLU A 81 9.70 -12.84 10.43
N PHE A 82 8.49 -12.45 10.05
CA PHE A 82 7.59 -13.24 9.21
C PHE A 82 7.98 -13.27 7.72
N LYS A 83 9.05 -12.57 7.32
CA LYS A 83 9.51 -12.47 5.93
C LYS A 83 8.44 -11.94 4.98
N ILE A 84 7.58 -11.05 5.47
CA ILE A 84 6.54 -10.39 4.68
C ILE A 84 7.13 -9.10 4.10
N THR A 85 7.80 -9.22 2.95
CA THR A 85 8.34 -8.09 2.20
C THR A 85 7.62 -7.94 0.85
N PRO A 86 7.51 -6.72 0.31
CA PRO A 86 6.93 -6.54 -1.02
C PRO A 86 7.89 -7.10 -2.09
N PHE A 87 7.33 -7.43 -3.24
CA PHE A 87 8.05 -7.85 -4.44
C PHE A 87 8.13 -6.71 -5.44
N VAL A 88 9.22 -6.71 -6.23
CA VAL A 88 9.47 -5.73 -7.30
C VAL A 88 8.92 -6.30 -8.59
N LYS A 89 8.05 -5.54 -9.24
CA LYS A 89 7.40 -5.93 -10.50
C LYS A 89 7.66 -4.91 -11.61
N GLN A 90 7.81 -5.40 -12.82
CA GLN A 90 7.98 -4.58 -14.03
C GLN A 90 6.63 -4.19 -14.63
N ILE A 91 6.57 -3.01 -15.22
CA ILE A 91 5.48 -2.57 -16.09
C ILE A 91 5.94 -2.81 -17.53
N ASP A 92 5.40 -3.86 -18.14
CA ASP A 92 5.82 -4.36 -19.46
C ASP A 92 4.84 -4.01 -20.60
N THR A 93 3.70 -3.38 -20.29
CA THR A 93 2.57 -3.03 -21.19
C THR A 93 1.77 -4.21 -21.75
N VAL A 94 2.22 -5.46 -21.55
CA VAL A 94 1.65 -6.67 -22.16
C VAL A 94 1.34 -7.78 -21.15
N ALA A 95 1.34 -7.47 -19.86
CA ALA A 95 1.05 -8.41 -18.78
C ALA A 95 1.90 -9.69 -18.86
N ALA A 96 3.21 -9.50 -19.04
CA ALA A 96 4.25 -10.51 -19.15
C ALA A 96 4.16 -11.45 -20.37
N GLU A 97 3.41 -11.09 -21.42
CA GLU A 97 3.43 -11.82 -22.70
C GLU A 97 4.83 -11.85 -23.31
N TRP A 98 5.54 -10.73 -23.23
CA TRP A 98 6.91 -10.56 -23.71
C TRP A 98 7.79 -9.99 -22.60
N PRO A 99 9.07 -10.39 -22.55
CA PRO A 99 9.99 -9.86 -21.54
C PRO A 99 10.20 -8.35 -21.75
N ALA A 100 10.07 -7.58 -20.67
CA ALA A 100 10.35 -6.15 -20.67
C ALA A 100 11.84 -5.88 -20.86
N THR A 101 12.16 -4.92 -21.71
CA THR A 101 13.54 -4.44 -21.90
C THR A 101 13.90 -3.26 -20.99
N THR A 102 12.91 -2.68 -20.28
CA THR A 102 13.05 -1.50 -19.43
C THR A 102 12.72 -1.81 -17.96
N ASN A 103 13.29 -1.00 -17.06
CA ASN A 103 13.08 -1.13 -15.60
C ASN A 103 12.14 -0.04 -15.08
N TYR A 104 10.91 -0.03 -15.57
CA TYR A 104 9.83 0.76 -14.95
C TYR A 104 9.12 -0.10 -13.91
N LEU A 105 9.29 0.23 -12.63
CA LEU A 105 9.04 -0.69 -11.51
C LEU A 105 8.01 -0.19 -10.52
N TYR A 106 7.33 -1.13 -9.86
CA TYR A 106 6.53 -0.86 -8.67
C TYR A 106 6.70 -1.98 -7.63
N LEU A 107 6.27 -1.70 -6.41
CA LEU A 107 6.28 -2.66 -5.30
C LEU A 107 4.87 -3.19 -5.02
N THR A 108 4.74 -4.48 -4.75
CA THR A 108 3.48 -5.11 -4.38
C THR A 108 3.64 -6.24 -3.38
N TYR A 109 2.71 -6.37 -2.44
CA TYR A 109 2.60 -7.56 -1.57
C TYR A 109 1.83 -8.70 -2.24
N ASN A 110 1.23 -8.46 -3.41
CA ASN A 110 0.50 -9.44 -4.20
C ASN A 110 1.43 -10.09 -5.24
N GLY A 111 2.52 -10.68 -4.78
CA GLY A 111 3.50 -11.37 -5.61
C GLY A 111 4.18 -12.49 -4.84
N CYS A 112 4.99 -13.30 -5.54
CA CYS A 112 5.77 -14.39 -4.94
C CYS A 112 7.25 -14.37 -5.34
N THR A 113 7.62 -13.57 -6.34
CA THR A 113 8.98 -13.44 -6.87
C THR A 113 9.22 -12.00 -7.33
N HIS A 114 10.48 -11.58 -7.37
CA HIS A 114 10.90 -10.35 -8.04
C HIS A 114 11.09 -10.62 -9.53
N ASP A 115 10.81 -9.62 -10.38
CA ASP A 115 11.05 -9.73 -11.83
C ASP A 115 12.51 -9.43 -12.21
N LEU A 116 13.31 -8.98 -11.23
CA LEU A 116 14.70 -8.53 -11.42
C LEU A 116 15.63 -9.12 -10.36
N ASN A 117 16.92 -9.14 -10.70
CA ASN A 117 18.01 -9.39 -9.77
C ASN A 117 18.57 -8.07 -9.23
N PHE A 118 19.04 -8.07 -7.98
CA PHE A 118 19.57 -6.88 -7.31
C PHE A 118 21.08 -7.04 -7.10
N SER A 119 21.87 -6.45 -8.01
CA SER A 119 23.34 -6.51 -7.95
C SER A 119 23.98 -5.57 -6.93
N GLY A 120 23.21 -4.63 -6.36
CA GLY A 120 23.73 -3.61 -5.45
C GLY A 120 24.48 -2.48 -6.15
N ASP A 121 25.17 -1.65 -5.37
CA ASP A 121 26.04 -0.54 -5.83
C ASP A 121 25.35 0.52 -6.69
N PHE A 122 24.09 0.82 -6.38
CA PHE A 122 23.32 1.89 -7.04
C PHE A 122 23.18 3.12 -6.14
N ILE A 123 23.06 4.28 -6.78
CA ILE A 123 22.74 5.56 -6.11
C ILE A 123 21.23 5.78 -6.19
N MET A 124 20.61 6.10 -5.06
CA MET A 124 19.18 6.44 -5.00
C MET A 124 19.00 7.95 -5.03
N VAL A 125 18.17 8.43 -5.96
CA VAL A 125 17.71 9.82 -6.01
C VAL A 125 16.23 9.85 -5.60
N LEU A 126 15.89 10.66 -4.58
CA LEU A 126 14.53 10.79 -4.09
C LEU A 126 13.87 12.04 -4.70
N GLY A 127 12.75 11.86 -5.39
CA GLY A 127 11.96 12.97 -5.94
C GLY A 127 11.16 13.74 -4.89
N SER A 128 10.55 14.86 -5.31
CA SER A 128 9.78 15.77 -4.43
C SER A 128 8.36 15.30 -4.13
N GLY A 129 7.85 14.29 -4.85
CA GLY A 129 6.47 13.82 -4.72
C GLY A 129 5.49 14.70 -5.50
N VAL A 130 4.27 14.85 -4.98
CA VAL A 130 3.21 15.61 -5.66
C VAL A 130 3.43 17.12 -5.51
N TYR A 131 3.26 17.87 -6.60
CA TYR A 131 3.34 19.33 -6.58
C TYR A 131 2.32 19.97 -5.64
N ARG A 132 2.76 21.04 -4.97
CA ARG A 132 1.97 21.84 -4.03
C ARG A 132 2.56 23.25 -3.94
N ILE A 133 1.81 24.20 -3.38
CA ILE A 133 2.34 25.55 -3.16
C ILE A 133 3.64 25.45 -2.33
N GLY A 134 4.73 26.02 -2.86
CA GLY A 134 6.07 25.93 -2.27
C GLY A 134 6.89 24.69 -2.66
N SER A 135 6.37 23.82 -3.54
CA SER A 135 7.10 22.69 -4.12
C SER A 135 6.59 22.38 -5.53
N SER A 136 7.33 22.84 -6.53
CA SER A 136 6.94 22.76 -7.95
C SER A 136 8.09 22.17 -8.81
N VAL A 137 8.07 22.49 -10.11
CA VAL A 137 8.94 21.94 -11.15
C VAL A 137 10.43 22.14 -10.89
N GLU A 138 10.81 23.14 -10.09
CA GLU A 138 12.21 23.39 -9.71
C GLU A 138 12.87 22.16 -9.06
N PHE A 139 12.11 21.38 -8.30
CA PHE A 139 12.64 20.17 -7.65
C PHE A 139 12.78 18.99 -8.62
N ASP A 140 11.93 18.93 -9.65
CA ASP A 140 12.05 17.92 -10.71
C ASP A 140 13.29 18.22 -11.57
N TRP A 141 13.52 19.49 -11.89
CA TRP A 141 14.72 19.92 -12.61
C TRP A 141 16.01 19.56 -11.85
N CYS A 142 16.05 19.78 -10.54
CA CYS A 142 17.18 19.37 -9.71
C CYS A 142 17.41 17.85 -9.72
N ALA A 143 16.36 17.04 -9.67
CA ALA A 143 16.46 15.58 -9.68
C ALA A 143 16.98 15.03 -11.02
N VAL A 144 16.58 15.64 -12.14
CA VAL A 144 17.09 15.29 -13.48
C VAL A 144 18.56 15.64 -13.65
N GLY A 145 19.05 16.68 -12.96
CA GLY A 145 20.45 17.10 -13.02
C GLY A 145 21.42 16.34 -12.10
N CYS A 146 20.95 15.33 -11.36
CA CYS A 146 21.76 14.55 -10.40
C CYS A 146 22.69 13.52 -11.06
#